data_AF-A0A949W5B5-F1
#
_entry.id   AF-A0A949W5B5-F1
#
_cell.length_a   1.000
_cell.length_b   1.000
_cell.length_c   1.000
_cell.angle_alpha   90.00
_cell.angle_beta   90.00
_cell.angle_gamma   90.00
#
_symmetry.space_group_name_H-M   'P 1'
#
loop_
_entity.id
_entity.type
_entity.pdbx_description
1 polymer ?
#
loop_
_entity_poly.entity_id
_entity_poly.type
_entity_poly.pdbx_seq_one_letter_code
_entity_poly.pdbx_strand_id
1 'polypeptide(L)'
;MRLIQYILFFLLCIYYYSCTASDYEKTSDITFEELREKVNANSEKLYSLDADGEISIDSPELSNTGSITVSIIKPDSIYTKIEGPFGIDIADLLISRNDFIYYNANDNKVISGSSTPRNLKIIMKVNVSFDEIINAFSGKFTFKNDKYDEVKITMDNNNYIVFIKSGKETRKYVIDNQNFYVRKIGTYDNEGNTLIEINYENFYFKDDIYFPKKISIIRPKEKQYIWLTYFNEEFNNNKMTYKLKIPKNAKRIKW
;
A
#
# COMPACT_ATOMS: atom_id res chain seq x y z
N MET A 1 52.95 -33.95 20.16
CA MET A 1 52.91 -32.62 19.50
C MET A 1 51.68 -32.41 18.60
N ARG A 2 51.29 -33.37 17.74
CA ARG A 2 50.13 -33.19 16.82
C ARG A 2 48.76 -33.11 17.52
N LEU A 3 48.56 -33.82 18.64
CA LEU A 3 47.29 -33.79 19.39
C LEU A 3 46.98 -32.42 20.02
N ILE A 4 48.00 -31.70 20.49
CA ILE A 4 47.88 -30.36 21.08
C ILE A 4 47.51 -29.33 20.00
N GLN A 5 48.04 -29.48 18.78
CA GLN A 5 47.68 -28.63 17.64
C GLN A 5 46.21 -28.78 17.24
N TYR A 6 45.65 -30.00 17.27
CA TYR A 6 44.23 -30.20 16.96
C TYR A 6 43.29 -29.62 18.04
N ILE A 7 43.69 -29.69 19.31
CA ILE A 7 42.92 -29.10 20.42
C ILE A 7 42.93 -27.56 20.34
N LEU A 8 44.08 -26.95 20.02
CA LEU A 8 44.19 -25.50 19.83
C LEU A 8 43.39 -25.01 18.61
N PHE A 9 43.33 -25.79 17.53
CA PHE A 9 42.53 -25.45 16.35
C PHE A 9 41.02 -25.54 16.63
N PHE A 10 40.59 -26.55 17.40
CA PHE A 10 39.18 -26.71 17.77
C PHE A 10 38.69 -25.62 18.74
N LEU A 11 39.54 -25.21 19.70
CA LEU A 11 39.26 -24.09 20.60
C LEU A 11 39.16 -22.75 19.86
N LEU A 12 39.93 -22.56 18.78
CA LEU A 12 39.83 -21.36 17.94
C LEU A 12 38.50 -21.28 17.21
N CYS A 13 37.98 -22.41 16.70
CA CYS A 13 36.69 -22.45 16.02
C CYS A 13 35.52 -22.09 16.93
N ILE A 14 35.55 -22.48 18.21
CA ILE A 14 34.47 -22.16 19.17
C ILE A 14 34.39 -20.65 19.42
N TYR A 15 35.50 -19.92 19.37
CA TYR A 15 35.50 -18.45 19.48
C TYR A 15 34.83 -17.74 18.29
N TYR A 16 34.81 -18.35 17.10
CA TYR A 16 34.16 -17.75 15.92
C TYR A 16 32.66 -18.05 15.81
N TYR A 17 32.12 -19.00 16.58
CA TYR A 17 30.68 -19.33 16.55
C TYR A 17 29.84 -18.61 17.62
N SER A 18 30.45 -17.80 18.51
CA SER A 18 29.73 -17.12 19.59
C SER A 18 29.19 -15.73 19.27
N CYS A 19 29.21 -15.28 18.01
CA CYS A 19 28.52 -14.05 17.62
C CYS A 19 27.11 -14.38 17.10
N THR A 20 26.23 -14.82 18.00
CA THR A 20 24.79 -14.75 17.75
C THR A 20 24.34 -13.41 18.33
N ALA A 21 24.12 -12.43 17.45
CA ALA A 21 23.47 -11.20 17.84
C ALA A 21 22.02 -11.59 18.18
N SER A 22 21.69 -11.66 19.47
CA SER A 22 20.29 -11.73 19.87
C SER A 22 19.67 -10.37 19.53
N ASP A 23 18.79 -10.33 18.53
CA ASP A 23 17.95 -9.17 18.28
C ASP A 23 17.06 -8.95 19.51
N TYR A 24 17.53 -8.10 20.43
CA TYR A 24 16.70 -7.60 21.50
C TYR A 24 15.66 -6.67 20.87
N GLU A 25 14.45 -7.18 20.65
CA GLU A 25 13.29 -6.33 20.33
C GLU A 25 13.17 -5.29 21.43
N LYS A 26 13.56 -4.04 21.13
CA LYS A 26 13.38 -2.94 22.06
C LYS A 26 11.89 -2.65 22.14
N THR A 27 11.31 -2.89 23.31
CA THR A 27 9.94 -2.45 23.61
C THR A 27 9.86 -0.94 23.41
N SER A 28 8.86 -0.51 22.66
CA SER A 28 8.68 0.89 22.31
C SER A 28 8.03 1.66 23.47
N ASP A 29 8.51 2.87 23.76
CA ASP A 29 7.94 3.72 24.82
C ASP A 29 6.63 4.42 24.41
N ILE A 30 6.29 4.44 23.12
CA ILE A 30 5.03 5.02 22.62
C ILE A 30 3.87 4.03 22.73
N THR A 31 2.71 4.52 23.18
CA THR A 31 1.46 3.74 23.17
C THR A 31 0.89 3.65 21.74
N PHE A 32 -0.04 2.71 21.53
CA PHE A 32 -0.71 2.62 20.24
C PHE A 32 -1.57 3.84 19.95
N GLU A 33 -2.25 4.37 20.96
CA GLU A 33 -3.09 5.55 20.86
C GLU A 33 -2.29 6.78 20.41
N GLU A 34 -1.13 7.03 21.03
CA GLU A 34 -0.23 8.13 20.65
C GLU A 34 0.33 7.94 19.23
N LEU A 35 0.77 6.71 18.89
CA LEU A 35 1.28 6.42 17.55
C LEU A 35 0.21 6.61 16.49
N ARG A 36 -1.00 6.14 16.78
CA ARG A 36 -2.19 6.31 15.93
C ARG A 36 -2.49 7.78 15.69
N GLU A 37 -2.51 8.60 16.73
CA GLU A 37 -2.76 10.04 16.61
C GLU A 37 -1.73 10.71 15.71
N LYS A 38 -0.45 10.41 15.89
CA LYS A 38 0.63 10.98 15.07
C LYS A 38 0.55 10.56 13.61
N VAL A 39 0.26 9.28 13.34
CA VAL A 39 0.11 8.75 11.97
C VAL A 39 -1.11 9.35 11.30
N ASN A 40 -2.24 9.45 12.00
CA ASN A 40 -3.47 10.02 11.47
C ASN A 40 -3.31 11.53 11.18
N ALA A 41 -2.70 12.29 12.10
CA ALA A 41 -2.39 13.71 11.89
C ALA A 41 -1.47 13.92 10.67
N ASN A 42 -0.48 13.05 10.47
CA ASN A 42 0.37 13.08 9.28
C ASN A 42 -0.39 12.71 7.98
N SER A 43 -1.39 11.82 8.06
CA SER A 43 -2.26 11.46 6.94
C SER A 43 -3.19 12.60 6.51
N GLU A 44 -3.64 13.42 7.48
CA GLU A 44 -4.53 14.57 7.26
C GLU A 44 -3.85 15.74 6.54
N LYS A 45 -2.51 15.80 6.55
CA LYS A 45 -1.75 16.83 5.81
C LYS A 45 -1.99 16.79 4.30
N LEU A 46 -2.35 15.63 3.75
CA LEU A 46 -2.71 15.46 2.35
C LEU A 46 -4.22 15.17 2.26
N TYR A 47 -5.00 16.14 1.81
CA TYR A 47 -6.44 15.98 1.59
C TYR A 47 -6.80 15.84 0.10
N SER A 48 -5.88 16.17 -0.81
CA SER A 48 -6.03 15.82 -2.23
C SER A 48 -4.71 15.59 -2.92
N LEU A 49 -4.75 14.81 -4.00
CA LEU A 49 -3.61 14.46 -4.83
C LEU A 49 -4.05 14.45 -6.29
N ASP A 50 -3.39 15.22 -7.14
CA ASP A 50 -3.38 14.98 -8.58
C ASP A 50 -1.97 14.52 -8.95
N ALA A 51 -1.84 13.42 -9.70
CA ALA A 51 -0.53 12.90 -10.11
C ALA A 51 -0.62 12.11 -11.41
N ASP A 52 0.46 12.14 -12.17
CA ASP A 52 0.70 11.20 -13.25
C ASP A 52 1.73 10.16 -12.80
N GLY A 53 1.85 9.08 -13.54
CA GLY A 53 2.75 8.00 -13.17
C GLY A 53 2.95 6.96 -14.24
N GLU A 54 3.85 6.05 -13.94
CA GLU A 54 4.01 4.77 -14.63
C GLU A 54 3.45 3.66 -13.75
N ILE A 55 2.70 2.75 -14.36
CA ILE A 55 2.19 1.55 -13.72
C ILE A 55 2.70 0.31 -14.46
N SER A 56 3.14 -0.69 -13.71
CA SER A 56 3.41 -2.03 -14.22
C SER A 56 2.60 -3.02 -13.43
N ILE A 57 1.86 -3.87 -14.13
CA ILE A 57 1.07 -4.96 -13.56
C ILE A 57 1.63 -6.25 -14.11
N ASP A 58 2.07 -7.13 -13.23
CA ASP A 58 2.50 -8.48 -13.58
C ASP A 58 1.64 -9.49 -12.80
N SER A 59 0.94 -10.35 -13.53
CA SER A 59 0.02 -11.35 -12.99
C SER A 59 -0.18 -12.47 -14.01
N PRO A 60 -0.70 -13.64 -13.60
CA PRO A 60 -0.96 -14.74 -14.54
C PRO A 60 -1.92 -14.38 -15.68
N GLU A 61 -2.81 -13.40 -15.48
CA GLU A 61 -3.81 -12.98 -16.47
C GLU A 61 -3.34 -11.80 -17.34
N LEU A 62 -2.41 -10.99 -16.83
CA LEU A 62 -1.99 -9.74 -17.44
C LEU A 62 -0.57 -9.39 -17.01
N SER A 63 0.31 -9.17 -17.98
CA SER A 63 1.63 -8.57 -17.77
C SER A 63 1.76 -7.38 -18.71
N ASN A 64 1.72 -6.15 -18.17
CA ASN A 64 1.73 -4.94 -18.98
C ASN A 64 2.30 -3.74 -18.20
N THR A 65 2.82 -2.77 -18.93
CA THR A 65 3.27 -1.47 -18.41
C THR A 65 2.55 -0.35 -19.15
N GLY A 66 2.29 0.75 -18.47
CA GLY A 66 1.56 1.88 -19.02
C GLY A 66 1.70 3.16 -18.20
N SER A 67 1.03 4.20 -18.64
CA SER A 67 0.83 5.42 -17.85
C SER A 67 -0.40 5.29 -16.97
N ILE A 68 -0.37 6.02 -15.87
CA ILE A 68 -1.49 6.15 -14.96
C ILE A 68 -1.67 7.61 -14.56
N THR A 69 -2.90 8.07 -14.55
CA THR A 69 -3.28 9.35 -13.94
C THR A 69 -4.14 9.06 -12.72
N VAL A 70 -3.84 9.72 -11.60
CA VAL A 70 -4.52 9.56 -10.33
C VAL A 70 -5.01 10.93 -9.85
N SER A 71 -6.25 10.98 -9.39
CA SER A 71 -6.82 12.16 -8.74
C SER A 71 -7.62 11.73 -7.53
N ILE A 72 -7.28 12.23 -6.35
CA ILE A 72 -7.87 11.82 -5.07
C ILE A 72 -8.37 13.07 -4.36
N ILE A 73 -9.60 13.01 -3.85
CA ILE A 73 -10.13 13.95 -2.86
C ILE A 73 -10.47 13.14 -1.62
N LYS A 74 -9.68 13.30 -0.55
CA LYS A 74 -9.91 12.58 0.70
C LYS A 74 -11.03 13.23 1.50
N PRO A 75 -11.89 12.43 2.15
CA PRO A 75 -11.93 10.97 2.08
C PRO A 75 -13.03 10.49 1.11
N ASP A 76 -13.33 11.26 0.08
CA ASP A 76 -14.59 11.18 -0.69
C ASP A 76 -14.48 10.35 -1.96
N SER A 77 -13.42 10.55 -2.75
CA SER A 77 -13.35 10.02 -4.10
C SER A 77 -11.93 9.84 -4.64
N ILE A 78 -11.81 8.91 -5.59
CA ILE A 78 -10.61 8.63 -6.38
C ILE A 78 -11.00 8.43 -7.84
N TYR A 79 -10.32 9.14 -8.73
CA TYR A 79 -10.27 8.87 -10.16
C TYR A 79 -8.93 8.25 -10.52
N THR A 80 -8.95 7.28 -11.42
CA THR A 80 -7.75 6.70 -11.98
C THR A 80 -7.99 6.38 -13.45
N LYS A 81 -7.01 6.71 -14.29
CA LYS A 81 -6.95 6.32 -15.69
C LYS A 81 -5.69 5.52 -15.93
N ILE A 82 -5.78 4.40 -16.63
CA ILE A 82 -4.64 3.60 -17.07
C ILE A 82 -4.63 3.57 -18.59
N GLU A 83 -3.51 3.92 -19.18
CA GLU A 83 -3.26 3.85 -20.62
C GLU A 83 -2.05 2.96 -20.88
N GLY A 84 -2.12 2.15 -21.94
CA GLY A 84 -1.01 1.35 -22.39
C GLY A 84 0.01 2.15 -23.20
N PRO A 85 0.98 1.46 -23.83
CA PRO A 85 1.88 2.08 -24.78
C PRO A 85 1.13 2.87 -25.86
N PHE A 86 1.69 4.00 -26.28
CA PHE A 86 1.10 4.92 -27.27
C PHE A 86 -0.21 5.61 -26.83
N GLY A 87 -0.52 5.64 -25.53
CA GLY A 87 -1.70 6.34 -25.00
C GLY A 87 -3.02 5.61 -25.31
N ILE A 88 -2.96 4.30 -25.51
CA ILE A 88 -4.16 3.48 -25.74
C ILE A 88 -4.90 3.33 -24.41
N ASP A 89 -6.13 3.82 -24.32
CA ASP A 89 -6.98 3.66 -23.14
C ASP A 89 -7.12 2.18 -22.78
N ILE A 90 -6.85 1.82 -21.52
CA ILE A 90 -7.08 0.48 -20.98
C ILE A 90 -8.29 0.51 -20.05
N ALA A 91 -8.27 1.42 -19.08
CA ALA A 91 -9.31 1.53 -18.09
C ALA A 91 -9.42 2.92 -17.48
N ASP A 92 -10.65 3.36 -17.23
CA ASP A 92 -10.96 4.50 -16.38
C ASP A 92 -11.78 4.02 -15.18
N LEU A 93 -11.49 4.57 -14.01
CA LEU A 93 -12.15 4.22 -12.77
C LEU A 93 -12.43 5.50 -11.99
N LEU A 94 -13.67 5.69 -11.57
CA LEU A 94 -14.08 6.72 -10.63
C LEU A 94 -14.80 6.02 -9.48
N ILE A 95 -14.26 6.10 -8.28
CA ILE A 95 -14.87 5.52 -7.08
C ILE A 95 -15.11 6.66 -6.09
N SER A 96 -16.33 6.75 -5.59
CA SER A 96 -16.69 7.54 -4.42
C SER A 96 -17.02 6.61 -3.25
N ARG A 97 -17.27 7.18 -2.06
CA ARG A 97 -17.75 6.41 -0.91
C ARG A 97 -18.98 5.55 -1.19
N ASN A 98 -19.89 6.03 -2.05
CA ASN A 98 -21.19 5.40 -2.25
C ASN A 98 -21.25 4.61 -3.56
N ASP A 99 -20.64 5.15 -4.62
CA ASP A 99 -20.80 4.65 -5.98
C ASP A 99 -19.48 4.60 -6.73
N PHE A 100 -19.38 3.70 -7.69
CA PHE A 100 -18.27 3.62 -8.63
C PHE A 100 -18.77 3.65 -10.08
N ILE A 101 -17.87 4.05 -10.98
CA ILE A 101 -17.98 3.89 -12.42
C ILE A 101 -16.64 3.34 -12.92
N TYR A 102 -16.68 2.20 -13.59
CA TYR A 102 -15.54 1.54 -14.19
C TYR A 102 -15.78 1.41 -15.70
N TYR A 103 -14.87 1.94 -16.50
CA TYR A 103 -14.86 1.78 -17.95
C TYR A 103 -13.70 0.86 -18.35
N ASN A 104 -14.03 -0.26 -18.98
CA ASN A 104 -13.08 -1.15 -19.63
C ASN A 104 -13.08 -0.82 -21.13
N ALA A 105 -11.96 -0.27 -21.61
CA ALA A 105 -11.82 0.15 -23.00
C ALA A 105 -11.77 -1.03 -23.97
N ASN A 106 -11.13 -2.15 -23.58
CA ASN A 106 -11.01 -3.35 -24.41
C ASN A 106 -12.38 -3.93 -24.80
N ASP A 107 -13.31 -3.96 -23.85
CA ASP A 107 -14.67 -4.48 -24.06
C ASP A 107 -15.67 -3.38 -24.46
N ASN A 108 -15.21 -2.13 -24.57
CA ASN A 108 -16.02 -0.93 -24.70
C ASN A 108 -17.24 -0.93 -23.74
N LYS A 109 -16.98 -1.20 -22.46
CA LYS A 109 -18.00 -1.51 -21.46
C LYS A 109 -17.86 -0.64 -20.23
N VAL A 110 -18.97 -0.06 -19.80
CA VAL A 110 -19.09 0.70 -18.56
C VAL A 110 -19.89 -0.11 -17.55
N ILE A 111 -19.33 -0.26 -16.36
CA ILE A 111 -19.99 -0.87 -15.20
C ILE A 111 -20.12 0.22 -14.13
N SER A 112 -21.31 0.37 -13.56
CA SER A 112 -21.57 1.28 -12.45
C SER A 112 -22.37 0.61 -11.37
N GLY A 113 -22.15 0.96 -10.11
CA GLY A 113 -22.90 0.42 -8.97
C GLY A 113 -22.38 0.98 -7.65
N SER A 114 -22.80 0.39 -6.55
CA SER A 114 -22.37 0.82 -5.21
C SER A 114 -20.95 0.38 -4.88
N SER A 115 -20.18 1.23 -4.18
CA SER A 115 -18.80 1.00 -3.72
C SER A 115 -18.70 0.01 -2.53
N THR A 116 -19.51 -1.03 -2.53
CA THR A 116 -19.43 -2.08 -1.51
C THR A 116 -18.12 -2.88 -1.65
N PRO A 117 -17.55 -3.42 -0.55
CA PRO A 117 -16.36 -4.28 -0.64
C PRO A 117 -16.52 -5.44 -1.63
N ARG A 118 -17.73 -6.00 -1.74
CA ARG A 118 -18.04 -7.05 -2.72
C ARG A 118 -17.88 -6.56 -4.17
N ASN A 119 -18.43 -5.40 -4.49
CA ASN A 119 -18.36 -4.86 -5.86
C ASN A 119 -16.94 -4.40 -6.21
N LEU A 120 -16.27 -3.72 -5.29
CA LEU A 120 -14.88 -3.29 -5.46
C LEU A 120 -13.95 -4.50 -5.65
N LYS A 121 -14.16 -5.60 -4.91
CA LYS A 121 -13.42 -6.84 -5.11
C LYS A 121 -13.56 -7.41 -6.50
N ILE A 122 -14.74 -7.35 -7.11
CA ILE A 122 -14.95 -7.88 -8.47
C ILE A 122 -14.21 -7.02 -9.50
N ILE A 123 -14.24 -5.70 -9.36
CA ILE A 123 -13.65 -4.77 -10.32
C ILE A 123 -12.13 -4.72 -10.18
N MET A 124 -11.64 -4.61 -8.95
CA MET A 124 -10.21 -4.50 -8.65
C MET A 124 -9.52 -5.87 -8.60
N LYS A 125 -10.28 -6.97 -8.59
CA LYS A 125 -9.79 -8.36 -8.41
C LYS A 125 -8.97 -8.56 -7.13
N VAL A 126 -9.18 -7.72 -6.13
CA VAL A 126 -8.51 -7.77 -4.82
C VAL A 126 -9.50 -7.42 -3.70
N ASN A 127 -9.40 -8.11 -2.57
CA ASN A 127 -10.28 -7.85 -1.42
C ASN A 127 -9.84 -6.58 -0.70
N VAL A 128 -10.39 -5.44 -1.11
CA VAL A 128 -10.07 -4.11 -0.54
C VAL A 128 -11.35 -3.32 -0.27
N SER A 129 -11.32 -2.54 0.80
CA SER A 129 -12.29 -1.50 1.07
C SER A 129 -11.94 -0.21 0.34
N PHE A 130 -12.93 0.69 0.22
CA PHE A 130 -12.72 2.01 -0.37
C PHE A 130 -11.62 2.82 0.35
N ASP A 131 -11.61 2.83 1.69
CA ASP A 131 -10.59 3.56 2.45
C ASP A 131 -9.19 2.98 2.22
N GLU A 132 -9.06 1.65 2.03
CA GLU A 132 -7.79 1.02 1.70
C GLU A 132 -7.28 1.41 0.31
N ILE A 133 -8.18 1.56 -0.67
CA ILE A 133 -7.81 2.07 -2.00
C ILE A 133 -7.29 3.51 -1.89
N ILE A 134 -8.04 4.40 -1.23
CA ILE A 134 -7.61 5.80 -1.05
C ILE A 134 -6.26 5.85 -0.33
N ASN A 135 -6.09 5.10 0.76
CA ASN A 135 -4.86 5.12 1.54
C ASN A 135 -3.68 4.59 0.74
N ALA A 136 -3.88 3.51 -0.03
CA ALA A 136 -2.85 2.92 -0.87
C ALA A 136 -2.39 3.89 -1.96
N PHE A 137 -3.30 4.49 -2.73
CA PHE A 137 -2.92 5.38 -3.83
C PHE A 137 -2.41 6.75 -3.35
N SER A 138 -2.90 7.26 -2.22
CA SER A 138 -2.42 8.53 -1.67
C SER A 138 -1.10 8.42 -0.90
N GLY A 139 -0.61 7.21 -0.63
CA GLY A 139 0.57 7.00 0.23
C GLY A 139 0.37 7.48 1.66
N LYS A 140 -0.88 7.70 2.09
CA LYS A 140 -1.25 8.21 3.40
C LYS A 140 -2.21 7.25 4.08
N PHE A 141 -1.84 6.81 5.26
CA PHE A 141 -2.57 5.78 5.99
C PHE A 141 -3.23 6.37 7.23
N THR A 142 -4.47 5.96 7.48
CA THR A 142 -5.22 6.32 8.69
C THR A 142 -5.66 5.05 9.40
N PHE A 143 -5.25 4.91 10.66
CA PHE A 143 -5.76 3.91 11.57
C PHE A 143 -7.19 4.26 11.98
N LYS A 144 -8.08 3.28 11.93
CA LYS A 144 -9.46 3.40 12.41
C LYS A 144 -9.51 3.30 13.94
N ASN A 145 -10.59 3.80 14.53
CA ASN A 145 -10.87 3.62 15.96
C ASN A 145 -11.62 2.31 16.18
N ASP A 146 -11.00 1.20 15.83
CA ASP A 146 -11.57 -0.14 15.95
C ASP A 146 -11.07 -0.82 17.23
N LYS A 147 -11.83 -1.80 17.72
CA LYS A 147 -11.35 -2.71 18.76
C LYS A 147 -10.51 -3.79 18.10
N TYR A 148 -9.27 -3.92 18.54
CA TYR A 148 -8.34 -4.95 18.09
C TYR A 148 -8.24 -6.06 19.13
N ASP A 149 -8.03 -7.29 18.68
CA ASP A 149 -7.85 -8.43 19.58
C ASP A 149 -6.52 -8.32 20.33
N GLU A 150 -5.49 -7.85 19.61
CA GLU A 150 -4.14 -7.66 20.12
C GLU A 150 -3.43 -6.56 19.33
N VAL A 151 -2.66 -5.72 20.05
CA VAL A 151 -1.74 -4.75 19.45
C VAL A 151 -0.39 -4.89 20.12
N LYS A 152 0.66 -5.10 19.31
CA LYS A 152 2.06 -5.12 19.76
C LYS A 152 2.84 -4.07 19.00
N ILE A 153 3.64 -3.27 19.72
CA ILE A 153 4.54 -2.28 19.13
C ILE A 153 5.96 -2.61 19.56
N THR A 154 6.84 -2.76 18.57
CA THR A 154 8.27 -2.87 18.77
C THR A 154 8.99 -1.77 18.01
N MET A 155 10.24 -1.52 18.37
CA MET A 155 11.10 -0.58 17.65
C MET A 155 12.21 -1.37 16.97
N ASP A 156 12.35 -1.14 15.67
CA ASP A 156 13.43 -1.71 14.86
C ASP A 156 14.11 -0.57 14.08
N ASN A 157 15.37 -0.32 14.42
CA ASN A 157 16.14 0.82 13.92
C ASN A 157 15.38 2.14 14.10
N ASN A 158 15.08 2.84 13.01
CA ASN A 158 14.33 4.10 12.98
C ASN A 158 12.83 3.92 12.66
N ASN A 159 12.27 2.74 12.95
CA ASN A 159 10.86 2.47 12.65
C ASN A 159 10.13 1.89 13.86
N TYR A 160 8.89 2.29 14.02
CA TYR A 160 7.91 1.52 14.80
C TYR A 160 7.40 0.38 13.95
N ILE A 161 7.39 -0.82 14.52
CA ILE A 161 6.80 -2.01 13.95
C ILE A 161 5.53 -2.32 14.74
N VAL A 162 4.38 -2.17 14.11
CA VAL A 162 3.08 -2.37 14.74
C VAL A 162 2.47 -3.65 14.21
N PHE A 163 2.13 -4.58 15.09
CA PHE A 163 1.34 -5.76 14.78
C PHE A 163 -0.06 -5.59 15.36
N ILE A 164 -1.07 -5.74 14.51
CA ILE A 164 -2.48 -5.68 14.89
C ILE A 164 -3.14 -6.99 14.50
N LYS A 165 -3.72 -7.69 15.48
CA LYS A 165 -4.49 -8.90 15.23
C LYS A 165 -5.98 -8.58 15.21
N SER A 166 -6.68 -9.12 14.21
CA SER A 166 -8.14 -8.99 14.07
C SER A 166 -8.72 -10.26 13.46
N GLY A 167 -9.33 -11.09 14.30
CA GLY A 167 -9.85 -12.39 13.90
C GLY A 167 -8.75 -13.33 13.42
N LYS A 168 -8.76 -13.64 12.12
CA LYS A 168 -7.84 -14.59 11.47
C LYS A 168 -6.70 -13.93 10.69
N GLU A 169 -6.58 -12.61 10.77
CA GLU A 169 -5.57 -11.84 10.05
C GLU A 169 -4.70 -11.08 11.05
N THR A 170 -3.42 -10.99 10.72
CA THR A 170 -2.48 -10.09 11.38
C THR A 170 -2.01 -9.04 10.38
N ARG A 171 -2.11 -7.76 10.76
CA ARG A 171 -1.55 -6.66 9.97
C ARG A 171 -0.26 -6.17 10.61
N LYS A 172 0.80 -6.03 9.81
CA LYS A 172 2.09 -5.45 10.19
C LYS A 172 2.23 -4.09 9.52
N TYR A 173 2.59 -3.08 10.29
CA TYR A 173 2.91 -1.74 9.79
C TYR A 173 4.36 -1.41 10.14
N VAL A 174 5.09 -0.87 9.18
CA VAL A 174 6.42 -0.27 9.41
C VAL A 174 6.27 1.23 9.26
N ILE A 175 6.55 1.97 10.33
CA ILE A 175 6.23 3.40 10.44
C ILE A 175 7.50 4.15 10.80
N ASP A 176 7.83 5.18 10.03
CA ASP A 176 8.99 6.04 10.32
C ASP A 176 8.83 6.70 11.69
N ASN A 177 9.84 6.59 12.56
CA ASN A 177 9.74 7.05 13.95
C ASN A 177 9.93 8.58 14.12
N GLN A 178 10.37 9.29 13.06
CA GLN A 178 10.58 10.73 13.09
C GLN A 178 9.39 11.49 12.51
N ASN A 179 8.85 11.00 11.39
CA ASN A 179 7.87 11.70 10.56
C ASN A 179 6.52 10.98 10.49
N PHE A 180 6.41 9.79 11.08
CA PHE A 180 5.15 9.06 11.24
C PHE A 180 4.41 8.74 9.93
N TYR A 181 5.13 8.59 8.81
CA TYR A 181 4.58 8.02 7.58
C TYR A 181 4.76 6.50 7.58
N VAL A 182 3.79 5.80 6.99
CA VAL A 182 3.84 4.35 6.87
C VAL A 182 4.69 3.98 5.64
N ARG A 183 5.71 3.16 5.86
CA ARG A 183 6.64 2.67 4.82
C ARG A 183 6.21 1.34 4.24
N LYS A 184 5.55 0.52 5.05
CA LYS A 184 5.13 -0.82 4.64
C LYS A 184 3.89 -1.26 5.39
N ILE A 185 2.99 -1.95 4.69
CA ILE A 185 1.81 -2.61 5.24
C ILE A 185 1.84 -4.06 4.76
N GLY A 186 1.79 -5.02 5.68
CA GLY A 186 1.65 -6.44 5.36
C GLY A 186 0.42 -7.02 6.02
N THR A 187 -0.35 -7.82 5.30
CA THR A 187 -1.45 -8.62 5.87
C THR A 187 -1.09 -10.09 5.74
N TYR A 188 -1.21 -10.81 6.85
CA TYR A 188 -0.83 -12.20 6.98
C TYR A 188 -2.03 -13.02 7.47
N ASP A 189 -2.12 -14.27 7.01
CA ASP A 189 -3.07 -15.23 7.56
C ASP A 189 -2.60 -15.79 8.92
N ASN A 190 -3.40 -16.67 9.52
CA ASN A 190 -3.09 -17.31 10.80
C ASN A 190 -1.86 -18.22 10.78
N GLU A 191 -1.41 -18.65 9.59
CA GLU A 191 -0.21 -19.48 9.42
C GLU A 191 1.04 -18.60 9.22
N GLY A 192 0.86 -17.28 9.12
CA GLY A 192 1.93 -16.32 8.85
C GLY A 192 2.22 -16.16 7.36
N ASN A 193 1.43 -16.75 6.45
CA ASN A 193 1.63 -16.55 5.02
C ASN A 193 1.20 -15.14 4.63
N THR A 194 1.96 -14.51 3.73
CA THR A 194 1.64 -13.17 3.23
C THR A 194 0.46 -13.23 2.27
N LEU A 195 -0.62 -12.52 2.60
CA LEU A 195 -1.78 -12.33 1.74
C LEU A 195 -1.57 -11.15 0.79
N ILE A 196 -1.10 -10.03 1.35
CA ILE A 196 -0.79 -8.82 0.60
C ILE A 196 0.30 -8.04 1.32
N GLU A 197 1.19 -7.43 0.54
CA GLU A 197 2.21 -6.51 1.02
C GLU A 197 2.18 -5.24 0.17
N ILE A 198 2.18 -4.08 0.82
CA ILE A 198 2.27 -2.76 0.19
C ILE A 198 3.53 -2.08 0.71
N ASN A 199 4.45 -1.72 -0.18
CA ASN A 199 5.65 -0.96 0.16
C ASN A 199 5.57 0.44 -0.45
N TYR A 200 5.97 1.42 0.34
CA TYR A 200 6.10 2.82 -0.04
C TYR A 200 7.59 3.18 0.01
N GLU A 201 8.13 3.63 -1.10
CA GLU A 201 9.57 3.84 -1.28
C GLU A 201 9.84 5.24 -1.85
N ASN A 202 11.11 5.65 -1.77
CA ASN A 202 11.60 6.91 -2.32
C ASN A 202 10.79 8.12 -1.84
N PHE A 203 10.62 8.24 -0.53
CA PHE A 203 9.94 9.39 0.07
C PHE A 203 10.71 10.67 -0.19
N TYR A 204 9.98 11.73 -0.51
CA TYR A 204 10.49 13.10 -0.58
C TYR A 204 9.59 14.04 0.19
N PHE A 205 10.12 15.21 0.54
CA PHE A 205 9.40 16.24 1.27
C PHE A 205 9.03 17.39 0.33
N LYS A 206 7.74 17.73 0.26
CA LYS A 206 7.19 18.86 -0.51
C LYS A 206 5.93 19.35 0.18
N ASP A 207 5.75 20.67 0.28
CA ASP A 207 4.55 21.31 0.85
C ASP A 207 4.16 20.78 2.25
N ASP A 208 5.14 20.56 3.13
CA ASP A 208 4.99 19.95 4.47
C ASP A 208 4.53 18.48 4.49
N ILE A 209 4.64 17.80 3.34
CA ILE A 209 4.18 16.42 3.15
C ILE A 209 5.35 15.54 2.73
N TYR A 210 5.61 14.49 3.53
CA TYR A 210 6.40 13.35 3.09
C TYR A 210 5.54 12.45 2.19
N PHE A 211 5.90 12.31 0.92
CA PHE A 211 5.15 11.56 -0.07
C PHE A 211 6.05 10.50 -0.75
N PRO A 212 5.56 9.25 -0.92
CA PRO A 212 6.33 8.21 -1.59
C PRO A 212 6.26 8.36 -3.11
N LYS A 213 7.42 8.38 -3.77
CA LYS A 213 7.47 8.35 -5.25
C LYS A 213 7.07 7.00 -5.81
N LYS A 214 7.25 5.92 -5.05
CA LYS A 214 7.08 4.55 -5.55
C LYS A 214 6.22 3.73 -4.61
N ILE A 215 5.27 3.01 -5.17
CA ILE A 215 4.35 2.12 -4.46
C ILE A 215 4.42 0.74 -5.12
N SER A 216 4.59 -0.30 -4.30
CA SER A 216 4.56 -1.68 -4.78
C SER A 216 3.50 -2.46 -4.03
N ILE A 217 2.69 -3.24 -4.73
CA ILE A 217 1.70 -4.15 -4.14
C ILE A 217 2.05 -5.56 -4.58
N ILE A 218 2.23 -6.44 -3.61
CA ILE A 218 2.65 -7.83 -3.84
C ILE A 218 1.61 -8.75 -3.22
N ARG A 219 1.14 -9.71 -4.01
CA ARG A 219 0.20 -10.77 -3.59
C ARG A 219 0.76 -12.12 -4.01
N PRO A 220 1.58 -12.74 -3.14
CA PRO A 220 2.37 -13.92 -3.52
C PRO A 220 1.51 -15.11 -3.96
N LYS A 221 0.39 -15.36 -3.26
CA LYS A 221 -0.51 -16.48 -3.55
C LYS A 221 -1.15 -16.37 -4.93
N GLU A 222 -1.52 -15.17 -5.34
CA GLU A 222 -2.09 -14.86 -6.64
C GLU A 222 -1.04 -14.58 -7.72
N LYS A 223 0.25 -14.60 -7.36
CA LYS A 223 1.39 -14.26 -8.24
C LYS A 223 1.20 -12.89 -8.91
N GLN A 224 0.69 -11.92 -8.15
CA GLN A 224 0.40 -10.59 -8.64
C GLN A 224 1.36 -9.57 -8.03
N TYR A 225 1.95 -8.76 -8.90
CA TYR A 225 2.88 -7.68 -8.56
C TYR A 225 2.43 -6.42 -9.30
N ILE A 226 2.20 -5.34 -8.56
CA ILE A 226 1.85 -4.04 -9.11
C ILE A 226 2.92 -3.07 -8.65
N TRP A 227 3.45 -2.30 -9.59
CA TRP A 227 4.41 -1.24 -9.35
C TRP A 227 3.86 0.06 -9.89
N LEU A 228 3.96 1.11 -9.10
CA LEU A 228 3.51 2.45 -9.42
C LEU A 228 4.63 3.44 -9.09
N THR A 229 4.98 4.30 -10.04
CA THR A 229 5.89 5.42 -9.81
C THR A 229 5.21 6.72 -10.18
N TYR A 230 5.16 7.67 -9.26
CA TYR A 230 4.53 8.98 -9.46
C TYR A 230 5.49 10.05 -9.96
N PHE A 231 4.95 10.95 -10.79
CA PHE A 231 5.54 12.21 -11.22
C PHE A 231 4.45 13.28 -11.38
N ASN A 232 4.86 14.55 -11.51
CA ASN A 232 3.95 15.69 -11.64
C ASN A 232 2.89 15.80 -10.53
N GLU A 233 3.26 15.51 -9.28
CA GLU A 233 2.30 15.52 -8.17
C GLU A 233 1.94 16.93 -7.72
N GLU A 234 0.64 17.20 -7.63
CA GLU A 234 0.05 18.39 -7.03
C GLU A 234 -0.74 17.97 -5.79
N PHE A 235 -0.43 18.61 -4.66
CA PHE A 235 -1.06 18.30 -3.38
C PHE A 235 -2.09 19.37 -3.04
N ASN A 236 -3.16 18.95 -2.37
CA ASN A 236 -4.09 19.87 -1.71
C ASN A 236 -4.75 20.88 -2.69
N ASN A 237 -5.01 20.44 -3.92
CA ASN A 237 -5.92 21.08 -4.86
C ASN A 237 -7.38 20.92 -4.38
N ASN A 238 -8.14 22.02 -4.32
CA ASN A 238 -9.52 22.04 -3.79
C ASN A 238 -10.58 21.37 -4.67
N LYS A 239 -10.21 20.71 -5.78
CA LYS A 239 -11.14 20.13 -6.74
C LYS A 239 -10.55 18.92 -7.43
N MET A 240 -11.41 17.96 -7.78
CA MET A 240 -11.03 16.87 -8.67
C MET A 240 -10.84 17.43 -10.09
N THR A 241 -9.62 17.36 -10.59
CA THR A 241 -9.24 17.97 -11.87
C THR A 241 -9.70 17.13 -13.06
N TYR A 242 -9.81 15.81 -12.87
CA TYR A 242 -10.08 14.85 -13.93
C TYR A 242 -11.55 14.41 -13.97
N LYS A 243 -12.02 14.08 -15.18
CA LYS A 243 -13.38 13.60 -15.44
C LYS A 243 -13.33 12.36 -16.30
N LEU A 244 -14.14 11.38 -15.92
CA LEU A 244 -14.30 10.13 -16.65
C LEU A 244 -14.91 10.39 -18.04
N LYS A 245 -14.21 10.00 -19.11
CA LYS A 245 -14.65 10.19 -20.50
C LYS A 245 -15.15 8.86 -21.06
N ILE A 246 -16.48 8.69 -21.11
CA ILE A 246 -17.11 7.48 -21.64
C ILE A 246 -17.56 7.71 -23.10
N PRO A 247 -17.18 6.84 -24.05
CA PRO A 247 -17.73 6.86 -25.40
C PRO A 247 -19.24 6.62 -25.42
N LYS A 248 -19.95 7.34 -26.31
CA LYS A 248 -21.43 7.23 -26.40
C LYS A 248 -21.92 5.83 -26.78
N ASN A 249 -21.12 5.07 -27.51
CA ASN A 249 -21.43 3.71 -27.96
C ASN A 249 -21.03 2.62 -26.93
N ALA A 250 -20.49 2.99 -25.77
CA ALA A 250 -20.09 2.02 -24.76
C ALA A 250 -21.30 1.29 -24.16
N LYS A 251 -21.18 -0.04 -24.01
CA LYS A 251 -22.22 -0.87 -23.39
C LYS A 251 -22.29 -0.60 -21.90
N ARG A 252 -23.45 -0.20 -21.38
CA ARG A 252 -23.65 0.14 -19.97
C ARG A 252 -24.27 -1.01 -19.18
N ILE A 253 -23.68 -1.33 -18.03
CA ILE A 253 -24.19 -2.30 -17.06
C ILE A 253 -24.31 -1.61 -15.71
N LYS A 254 -25.46 -1.78 -15.06
CA LYS A 254 -25.70 -1.31 -13.70
C LYS A 254 -25.78 -2.51 -12.75
N TRP A 255 -25.04 -2.46 -11.65
CA TRP A 255 -25.09 -3.42 -10.55
C TRP A 255 -25.89 -2.86 -9.38
#